data_AF-H1VRK0-F1
#
_entry.id   AF-H1VRK0-F1
#
_cell.length_a   1.000
_cell.length_b   1.000
_cell.length_c   1.000
_cell.angle_alpha   90.00
_cell.angle_beta   90.00
_cell.angle_gamma   90.00
#
_symmetry.space_group_name_H-M   'P 1'
#
loop_
_entity.id
_entity.type
_entity.pdbx_description
1 polymer ?
#
loop_
_entity_poly.entity_id
_entity_poly.type
_entity_poly.pdbx_seq_one_letter_code
_entity_poly.pdbx_strand_id
1 'polypeptide(L)'
;MSKTFSTSDVASHNKPEDLYIIVDGDVYDLTKFQDDHPGGKKILQRVAGKDASKQFWKYHNEGILKKYKTKLLVGSLDSKPKAAEPAPAAAPAPKKAAPKRAPESSSTESEPMDPFGDLVPYADPNWYQAYHTPYFNETHAALRAEIREWVETNVEPFVGEWDEKKEVDPSIYKQMGERGYLAGLLGVHYPTQYTKRTVASVDPKDWDLFHEMLLTDELSRAASGGFVWNVIGGFGIGCPPLVKFGQKALVERILPGILDGDKRICLAITEPDAGSDVANLTCEAKLSEDGKHFIVNGEKKWITNGIWCDYFTTAVRTGGPGMNGVSLLLIERGPGVTTRRMDCQGVWSSGTTYITFEDVKVPVENLLGKKNQGFR
;
A
#
# COMPACT_ATOMS: atom_id res chain seq x y z
N MET A 1 -16.56 -35.49 -19.37
CA MET A 1 -17.89 -35.39 -20.01
C MET A 1 -18.61 -34.21 -19.36
N SER A 2 -18.70 -33.06 -20.04
CA SER A 2 -19.39 -31.88 -19.52
C SER A 2 -20.89 -32.16 -19.45
N LYS A 3 -21.51 -32.03 -18.26
CA LYS A 3 -22.97 -32.15 -18.14
C LYS A 3 -23.66 -30.94 -18.77
N THR A 4 -24.87 -31.12 -19.25
CA THR A 4 -25.73 -30.03 -19.70
C THR A 4 -26.77 -29.76 -18.63
N PHE A 5 -27.01 -28.50 -18.30
CA PHE A 5 -27.97 -28.07 -17.28
C PHE A 5 -29.00 -27.12 -17.89
N SER A 6 -30.24 -27.16 -17.43
CA SER A 6 -31.16 -26.03 -17.58
C SER A 6 -30.96 -25.02 -16.46
N THR A 7 -31.47 -23.80 -16.62
CA THR A 7 -31.49 -22.80 -15.54
C THR A 7 -32.30 -23.27 -14.34
N SER A 8 -33.36 -24.07 -14.57
CA SER A 8 -34.16 -24.68 -13.50
C SER A 8 -33.37 -25.74 -12.73
N ASP A 9 -32.51 -26.51 -13.40
CA ASP A 9 -31.66 -27.50 -12.73
C ASP A 9 -30.70 -26.79 -11.79
N VAL A 10 -30.02 -25.74 -12.25
CA VAL A 10 -29.12 -24.95 -11.40
C VAL A 10 -29.88 -24.31 -10.23
N ALA A 11 -31.09 -23.81 -10.45
CA ALA A 11 -31.91 -23.22 -9.38
C ALA A 11 -32.26 -24.17 -8.22
N SER A 12 -32.21 -25.49 -8.47
CA SER A 12 -32.41 -26.51 -7.42
C SER A 12 -31.20 -26.68 -6.49
N HIS A 13 -29.99 -26.32 -6.96
CA HIS A 13 -28.72 -26.35 -6.22
C HIS A 13 -28.48 -25.02 -5.47
N ASN A 14 -29.36 -24.73 -4.50
CA ASN A 14 -29.43 -23.45 -3.80
C ASN A 14 -29.15 -23.51 -2.29
N LYS A 15 -28.57 -24.61 -1.80
CA LYS A 15 -28.30 -24.83 -0.37
C LYS A 15 -26.80 -24.84 -0.09
N PRO A 16 -26.34 -24.59 1.16
CA PRO A 16 -24.92 -24.67 1.49
C PRO A 16 -24.30 -26.05 1.18
N GLU A 17 -25.06 -27.12 1.29
CA GLU A 17 -24.60 -28.48 1.06
C GLU A 17 -24.71 -28.90 -0.42
N ASP A 18 -25.25 -28.01 -1.26
CA ASP A 18 -25.51 -28.22 -2.68
C ASP A 18 -25.64 -26.86 -3.39
N LEU A 19 -24.49 -26.26 -3.75
CA LEU A 19 -24.38 -24.84 -4.15
C LEU A 19 -23.78 -24.70 -5.54
N TYR A 20 -24.62 -24.50 -6.55
CA TYR A 20 -24.16 -24.27 -7.92
C TYR A 20 -24.43 -22.82 -8.34
N ILE A 21 -23.59 -22.30 -9.25
CA ILE A 21 -23.81 -20.99 -9.87
C ILE A 21 -23.55 -21.04 -11.37
N ILE A 22 -24.11 -20.09 -12.11
CA ILE A 22 -23.81 -19.87 -13.53
C ILE A 22 -22.88 -18.66 -13.68
N VAL A 23 -21.83 -18.81 -14.49
CA VAL A 23 -20.97 -17.71 -14.98
C VAL A 23 -20.81 -17.86 -16.49
N ASP A 24 -21.30 -16.90 -17.26
CA ASP A 24 -21.28 -16.87 -18.73
C ASP A 24 -21.76 -18.19 -19.37
N GLY A 25 -22.86 -18.72 -18.83
CA GLY A 25 -23.48 -19.97 -19.26
C GLY A 25 -22.71 -21.25 -18.89
N ASP A 26 -21.58 -21.16 -18.19
CA ASP A 26 -20.91 -22.31 -17.56
C ASP A 26 -21.40 -22.51 -16.13
N VAL A 27 -21.56 -23.76 -15.71
CA VAL A 27 -22.08 -24.16 -14.40
C VAL A 27 -20.95 -24.66 -13.52
N TYR A 28 -20.82 -24.07 -12.33
CA TYR A 28 -19.77 -24.36 -11.37
C TYR A 28 -20.37 -24.89 -10.07
N ASP A 29 -19.81 -25.98 -9.56
CA ASP A 29 -20.12 -26.52 -8.22
C ASP A 29 -19.16 -25.88 -7.20
N LEU A 30 -19.72 -25.06 -6.31
CA LEU A 30 -18.96 -24.37 -5.27
C LEU A 30 -19.21 -24.95 -3.87
N THR A 31 -19.88 -26.10 -3.78
CA THR A 31 -20.29 -26.71 -2.50
C THR A 31 -19.12 -26.86 -1.54
N LYS A 32 -17.97 -27.34 -2.04
CA LYS A 32 -16.74 -27.46 -1.23
C LYS A 32 -15.90 -26.19 -1.23
N PHE A 33 -15.96 -25.41 -2.31
CA PHE A 33 -15.13 -24.21 -2.47
C PHE A 33 -15.61 -23.04 -1.62
N GLN A 34 -16.85 -23.06 -1.13
CA GLN A 34 -17.41 -21.91 -0.41
C GLN A 34 -16.64 -21.55 0.87
N ASP A 35 -16.01 -22.53 1.52
CA ASP A 35 -15.19 -22.32 2.72
C ASP A 35 -13.81 -21.73 2.39
N ASP A 36 -13.33 -21.94 1.15
CA ASP A 36 -12.04 -21.43 0.65
C ASP A 36 -12.17 -20.09 -0.09
N HIS A 37 -13.39 -19.59 -0.29
CA HIS A 37 -13.63 -18.37 -1.05
C HIS A 37 -13.18 -17.12 -0.26
N PRO A 38 -12.23 -16.30 -0.76
CA PRO A 38 -11.67 -15.16 0.00
C PRO A 38 -12.69 -14.10 0.44
N GLY A 39 -13.79 -13.94 -0.29
CA GLY A 39 -14.91 -13.06 0.09
C GLY A 39 -15.87 -13.65 1.14
N GLY A 40 -15.59 -14.85 1.63
CA GLY A 40 -16.40 -15.60 2.59
C GLY A 40 -17.62 -16.32 2.00
N LYS A 41 -17.99 -17.46 2.60
CA LYS A 41 -19.10 -18.33 2.15
C LYS A 41 -20.46 -17.64 2.01
N LYS A 42 -20.75 -16.65 2.86
CA LYS A 42 -22.03 -15.92 2.86
C LYS A 42 -22.30 -15.19 1.53
N ILE A 43 -21.26 -14.80 0.80
CA ILE A 43 -21.42 -14.11 -0.50
C ILE A 43 -21.86 -15.09 -1.58
N LEU A 44 -21.29 -16.30 -1.60
CA LEU A 44 -21.66 -17.35 -2.54
C LEU A 44 -23.07 -17.90 -2.27
N GLN A 45 -23.42 -18.08 -1.00
CA GLN A 45 -24.75 -18.56 -0.59
C GLN A 45 -25.90 -17.62 -1.05
N ARG A 46 -25.66 -16.31 -1.21
CA ARG A 46 -26.68 -15.35 -1.71
C ARG A 46 -27.02 -15.54 -3.18
N VAL A 47 -26.07 -16.05 -3.95
CA VAL A 47 -26.18 -16.28 -5.40
C VAL A 47 -26.32 -17.77 -5.75
N ALA A 48 -26.45 -18.64 -4.76
CA ALA A 48 -26.67 -20.06 -4.94
C ALA A 48 -27.91 -20.31 -5.82
N GLY A 49 -27.74 -21.17 -6.82
CA GLY A 49 -28.74 -21.52 -7.81
C GLY A 49 -29.07 -20.40 -8.82
N LYS A 50 -28.22 -19.37 -8.97
CA LYS A 50 -28.48 -18.22 -9.84
C LYS A 50 -27.37 -18.00 -10.87
N ASP A 51 -27.70 -17.20 -11.87
CA ASP A 51 -26.70 -16.54 -12.71
C ASP A 51 -26.01 -15.42 -11.93
N ALA A 52 -24.72 -15.63 -11.69
CA ALA A 52 -23.86 -14.74 -10.94
C ALA A 52 -22.85 -14.01 -11.85
N SER A 53 -23.01 -14.05 -13.18
CA SER A 53 -22.03 -13.50 -14.14
C SER A 53 -21.73 -12.02 -13.86
N LYS A 54 -22.76 -11.20 -13.63
CA LYS A 54 -22.59 -9.77 -13.31
C LYS A 54 -21.81 -9.55 -12.00
N GLN A 55 -22.12 -10.34 -10.97
CA GLN A 55 -21.47 -10.27 -9.67
C GLN A 55 -20.03 -10.77 -9.75
N PHE A 56 -19.79 -11.83 -10.53
CA PHE A 56 -18.48 -12.38 -10.77
C PHE A 56 -17.56 -11.32 -11.41
N TRP A 57 -17.97 -10.73 -12.53
CA TRP A 57 -17.16 -9.74 -13.26
C TRP A 57 -17.00 -8.39 -12.54
N LYS A 58 -17.85 -8.09 -11.56
CA LYS A 58 -17.67 -6.92 -10.70
C LYS A 58 -16.46 -7.05 -9.76
N TYR A 59 -16.09 -8.27 -9.37
CA TYR A 59 -15.08 -8.52 -8.34
C TYR A 59 -13.93 -9.44 -8.79
N HIS A 60 -14.02 -10.04 -9.98
CA HIS A 60 -13.06 -11.01 -10.51
C HIS A 60 -12.71 -10.73 -11.97
N ASN A 61 -11.61 -11.32 -12.44
CA ASN A 61 -11.14 -11.24 -13.82
C ASN A 61 -11.05 -12.64 -14.47
N GLU A 62 -10.75 -12.67 -15.77
CA GLU A 62 -10.71 -13.90 -16.58
C GLU A 62 -9.66 -14.90 -16.08
N GLY A 63 -8.55 -14.41 -15.49
CA GLY A 63 -7.51 -15.26 -14.91
C GLY A 63 -8.02 -16.15 -13.77
N ILE A 64 -8.98 -15.65 -12.98
CA ILE A 64 -9.63 -16.43 -11.92
C ILE A 64 -10.46 -17.57 -12.53
N LEU A 65 -11.23 -17.32 -13.59
CA LEU A 65 -11.93 -18.38 -14.30
C LEU A 65 -10.96 -19.42 -14.84
N LYS A 66 -9.89 -19.02 -15.54
CA LYS A 66 -8.88 -19.96 -16.06
C LYS A 66 -8.28 -20.85 -14.98
N LYS A 67 -7.99 -20.29 -13.80
CA LYS A 67 -7.40 -21.00 -12.66
C LYS A 67 -8.34 -22.06 -12.06
N TYR A 68 -9.63 -21.75 -11.91
CA TYR A 68 -10.58 -22.61 -11.20
C TYR A 68 -11.48 -23.44 -12.11
N LYS A 69 -11.54 -23.13 -13.42
CA LYS A 69 -12.41 -23.81 -14.37
C LYS A 69 -12.18 -25.31 -14.42
N THR A 70 -10.94 -25.78 -14.45
CA THR A 70 -10.65 -27.22 -14.47
C THR A 70 -11.02 -27.94 -13.18
N LYS A 71 -11.23 -27.22 -12.08
CA LYS A 71 -11.51 -27.78 -10.75
C LYS A 71 -13.00 -27.75 -10.38
N LEU A 72 -13.70 -26.69 -10.78
CA LEU A 72 -15.05 -26.38 -10.30
C LEU A 72 -16.12 -26.48 -11.38
N LEU A 73 -15.75 -26.53 -12.67
CA LEU A 73 -16.69 -26.64 -13.76
C LEU A 73 -17.33 -28.03 -13.80
N VAL A 74 -18.65 -28.08 -13.70
CA VAL A 74 -19.42 -29.33 -13.79
C VAL A 74 -20.22 -29.45 -15.08
N GLY A 75 -20.44 -28.34 -15.78
CA GLY A 75 -21.11 -28.35 -17.07
C GLY A 75 -21.38 -26.97 -17.65
N SER A 76 -22.30 -26.91 -18.61
CA SER A 76 -22.76 -25.66 -19.22
C SER A 76 -24.28 -25.68 -19.40
N LEU A 77 -24.88 -24.51 -19.54
CA LEU A 77 -26.29 -24.39 -19.84
C LEU A 77 -26.62 -24.93 -21.24
N ASP A 78 -27.78 -25.55 -21.38
CA ASP A 78 -28.40 -25.96 -22.64
C ASP A 78 -28.53 -24.81 -23.66
N SER A 79 -28.74 -23.60 -23.17
CA SER A 79 -28.83 -22.36 -23.92
C SER A 79 -27.48 -21.77 -24.35
N LYS A 80 -26.35 -22.33 -23.91
CA LYS A 80 -25.02 -21.86 -24.32
C LYS A 80 -24.72 -22.29 -25.76
N PRO A 81 -24.38 -21.35 -26.67
CA PRO A 81 -24.01 -21.70 -28.04
C PRO A 81 -22.84 -22.69 -28.04
N LYS A 82 -23.00 -23.85 -28.69
CA LYS A 82 -21.93 -24.83 -28.86
C LYS A 82 -20.82 -24.19 -29.69
N ALA A 83 -19.59 -24.19 -29.18
CA ALA A 83 -18.43 -23.70 -29.94
C ALA A 83 -18.30 -24.49 -31.25
N ALA A 84 -18.15 -23.79 -32.38
CA ALA A 84 -17.86 -24.41 -33.67
C ALA A 84 -16.47 -25.05 -33.65
N GLU A 85 -16.33 -26.23 -34.25
CA GLU A 85 -15.04 -26.90 -34.43
C GLU A 85 -14.07 -26.02 -35.25
N PRO A 86 -12.76 -26.00 -34.92
CA PRO A 86 -11.80 -25.25 -35.71
C PRO A 86 -11.59 -25.92 -37.07
N ALA A 87 -11.75 -25.16 -38.15
CA ALA A 87 -11.43 -25.58 -39.51
C ALA A 87 -9.90 -25.83 -39.69
N PRO A 88 -9.48 -26.71 -40.61
CA PRO A 88 -8.07 -27.05 -40.79
C PRO A 88 -7.27 -25.84 -41.31
N ALA A 89 -6.07 -25.66 -40.77
CA ALA A 89 -5.17 -24.56 -41.12
C ALA A 89 -4.75 -24.61 -42.61
N ALA A 90 -4.97 -23.50 -43.31
CA ALA A 90 -4.41 -23.27 -44.63
C ALA A 90 -2.96 -22.77 -44.53
N ALA A 91 -2.14 -23.21 -45.49
CA ALA A 91 -0.71 -22.90 -45.61
C ALA A 91 -0.41 -21.39 -45.79
N PRO A 92 0.80 -20.91 -45.43
CA PRO A 92 1.07 -19.48 -45.32
C PRO A 92 1.35 -18.82 -46.68
N ALA A 93 0.75 -17.65 -46.90
CA ALA A 93 1.09 -16.71 -47.98
C ALA A 93 2.06 -15.62 -47.46
N PRO A 94 2.88 -15.00 -48.34
CA PRO A 94 4.15 -14.38 -47.95
C PRO A 94 4.02 -12.99 -47.31
N LYS A 95 4.97 -12.69 -46.42
CA LYS A 95 5.12 -11.45 -45.63
C LYS A 95 5.24 -10.21 -46.52
N LYS A 96 4.41 -9.19 -46.24
CA LYS A 96 4.68 -7.80 -46.65
C LYS A 96 5.71 -7.17 -45.71
N ALA A 97 6.66 -6.46 -46.31
CA ALA A 97 7.77 -5.78 -45.65
C ALA A 97 7.30 -4.72 -44.65
N ALA A 98 7.98 -4.66 -43.50
CA ALA A 98 7.82 -3.63 -42.48
C ALA A 98 8.37 -2.27 -42.97
N PRO A 99 7.81 -1.14 -42.50
CA PRO A 99 8.33 0.17 -42.84
C PRO A 99 9.71 0.41 -42.21
N LYS A 100 10.55 1.14 -42.94
CA LYS A 100 11.93 1.48 -42.60
C LYS A 100 12.04 2.20 -41.24
N ARG A 101 12.94 1.68 -40.41
CA ARG A 101 13.44 2.24 -39.15
C ARG A 101 14.00 3.66 -39.40
N ALA A 102 13.56 4.62 -38.58
CA ALA A 102 14.21 5.92 -38.43
C ALA A 102 15.60 5.74 -37.78
N PRO A 103 16.54 6.68 -37.98
CA PRO A 103 17.95 6.42 -37.70
C PRO A 103 18.23 6.23 -36.20
N GLU A 104 19.13 5.29 -35.95
CA GLU A 104 19.60 4.84 -34.65
C GLU A 104 20.02 6.00 -33.75
N SER A 105 19.27 6.21 -32.66
CA SER A 105 19.85 6.75 -31.43
C SER A 105 20.51 5.57 -30.71
N SER A 106 21.80 5.68 -30.46
CA SER A 106 22.66 4.71 -29.77
C SER A 106 21.95 3.99 -28.62
N SER A 107 21.50 2.76 -28.86
CA SER A 107 21.09 1.84 -27.79
C SER A 107 22.35 1.16 -27.30
N THR A 108 22.90 1.62 -26.19
CA THR A 108 23.69 0.75 -25.31
C THR A 108 22.75 -0.38 -24.87
N GLU A 109 22.90 -1.56 -25.46
CA GLU A 109 22.33 -2.79 -24.90
C GLU A 109 22.97 -2.95 -23.51
N SER A 110 22.21 -2.71 -22.44
CA SER A 110 22.72 -2.96 -21.09
C SER A 110 22.79 -4.46 -20.87
N GLU A 111 23.95 -4.95 -20.47
CA GLU A 111 24.15 -6.37 -20.17
C GLU A 111 23.31 -6.80 -18.95
N PRO A 112 22.88 -8.08 -18.87
CA PRO A 112 22.22 -8.59 -17.68
C PRO A 112 23.15 -8.47 -16.46
N MET A 113 22.60 -8.02 -15.34
CA MET A 113 23.34 -7.89 -14.08
C MET A 113 23.69 -9.26 -13.50
N ASP A 114 24.74 -9.31 -12.68
CA ASP A 114 25.16 -10.52 -11.98
C ASP A 114 24.02 -11.09 -11.10
N PRO A 115 23.86 -12.43 -11.06
CA PRO A 115 22.89 -13.08 -10.19
C PRO A 115 23.12 -12.72 -8.70
N PHE A 116 22.02 -12.55 -7.96
CA PHE A 116 22.01 -12.20 -6.53
C PHE A 116 20.96 -13.00 -5.75
N GLY A 117 21.21 -13.20 -4.45
CA GLY A 117 20.31 -13.89 -3.51
C GLY A 117 20.54 -15.40 -3.41
N ASP A 118 19.62 -16.10 -2.75
CA ASP A 118 19.76 -17.54 -2.40
C ASP A 118 19.52 -18.47 -3.61
N LEU A 119 19.10 -17.92 -4.75
CA LEU A 119 18.75 -18.62 -5.98
C LEU A 119 17.69 -19.73 -5.82
N VAL A 120 17.04 -19.79 -4.65
CA VAL A 120 15.86 -20.62 -4.42
C VAL A 120 14.74 -20.11 -5.32
N PRO A 121 14.08 -20.98 -6.12
CA PRO A 121 13.02 -20.54 -7.01
C PRO A 121 11.95 -19.72 -6.29
N TYR A 122 11.68 -18.51 -6.79
CA TYR A 122 10.68 -17.56 -6.26
C TYR A 122 10.98 -16.99 -4.87
N ALA A 123 12.17 -17.19 -4.30
CA ALA A 123 12.58 -16.56 -3.04
C ALA A 123 13.02 -15.10 -3.21
N ASP A 124 13.45 -14.72 -4.42
CA ASP A 124 13.85 -13.36 -4.77
C ASP A 124 13.19 -12.93 -6.10
N PRO A 125 13.06 -11.62 -6.36
CA PRO A 125 12.58 -11.10 -7.64
C PRO A 125 13.40 -11.62 -8.83
N ASN A 126 12.75 -11.98 -9.94
CA ASN A 126 13.42 -12.56 -11.11
C ASN A 126 14.53 -11.68 -11.73
N TRP A 127 14.45 -10.35 -11.54
CA TRP A 127 15.46 -9.42 -12.04
C TRP A 127 16.79 -9.51 -11.28
N TYR A 128 16.82 -10.17 -10.11
CA TYR A 128 18.04 -10.41 -9.35
C TYR A 128 18.91 -11.49 -10.01
N GLN A 129 18.36 -12.35 -10.87
CA GLN A 129 19.04 -13.56 -11.32
C GLN A 129 19.52 -13.47 -12.77
N ALA A 130 18.60 -13.32 -13.73
CA ALA A 130 18.95 -13.40 -15.14
C ALA A 130 17.99 -12.63 -16.06
N TYR A 131 16.99 -11.94 -15.50
CA TYR A 131 15.99 -11.26 -16.31
C TYR A 131 16.36 -9.80 -16.52
N HIS A 132 16.72 -9.46 -17.76
CA HIS A 132 16.89 -8.07 -18.18
C HIS A 132 15.55 -7.34 -18.16
N THR A 133 15.58 -6.10 -17.68
CA THR A 133 14.40 -5.28 -17.49
C THR A 133 14.78 -3.82 -17.68
N PRO A 134 13.97 -3.03 -18.41
CA PRO A 134 14.26 -1.61 -18.61
C PRO A 134 14.04 -0.77 -17.35
N TYR A 135 13.52 -1.36 -16.27
CA TYR A 135 13.15 -0.65 -15.04
C TYR A 135 14.24 -0.67 -13.96
N PHE A 136 15.16 -1.63 -14.02
CA PHE A 136 16.24 -1.77 -13.03
C PHE A 136 17.59 -1.68 -13.72
N ASN A 137 18.54 -1.05 -13.04
CA ASN A 137 19.90 -0.82 -13.52
C ASN A 137 20.89 -1.01 -12.35
N GLU A 138 22.16 -0.67 -12.57
CA GLU A 138 23.23 -0.83 -11.59
C GLU A 138 22.99 -0.06 -10.28
N THR A 139 22.37 1.12 -10.31
CA THR A 139 22.09 1.90 -9.08
C THR A 139 21.03 1.21 -8.23
N HIS A 140 20.04 0.58 -8.85
CA HIS A 140 19.05 -0.25 -8.16
C HIS A 140 19.69 -1.49 -7.51
N ALA A 141 20.60 -2.16 -8.24
CA ALA A 141 21.31 -3.33 -7.72
C ALA A 141 22.24 -2.96 -6.55
N ALA A 142 22.90 -1.80 -6.62
CA ALA A 142 23.75 -1.28 -5.55
C ALA A 142 22.94 -0.92 -4.31
N LEU A 143 21.80 -0.23 -4.46
CA LEU A 143 20.88 0.08 -3.37
C LEU A 143 20.37 -1.17 -2.67
N ARG A 144 19.90 -2.15 -3.45
CA ARG A 144 19.47 -3.44 -2.92
C ARG A 144 20.54 -4.09 -2.06
N ALA A 145 21.78 -4.18 -2.55
CA ALA A 145 22.87 -4.80 -1.81
C ALA A 145 23.16 -4.07 -0.48
N GLU A 146 23.18 -2.73 -0.50
CA GLU A 146 23.39 -1.91 0.70
C GLU A 146 22.29 -2.14 1.76
N ILE A 147 21.02 -2.14 1.35
CA ILE A 147 19.91 -2.36 2.29
C ILE A 147 19.91 -3.80 2.78
N ARG A 148 20.16 -4.79 1.90
CA ARG A 148 20.21 -6.21 2.27
C ARG A 148 21.22 -6.46 3.37
N GLU A 149 22.45 -6.00 3.19
CA GLU A 149 23.52 -6.16 4.18
C GLU A 149 23.09 -5.57 5.54
N TRP A 150 22.49 -4.38 5.51
CA TRP A 150 22.01 -3.73 6.73
C TRP A 150 20.88 -4.52 7.40
N VAL A 151 19.89 -4.99 6.64
CA VAL A 151 18.74 -5.75 7.14
C VAL A 151 19.20 -7.08 7.76
N GLU A 152 20.01 -7.87 7.06
CA GLU A 152 20.51 -9.17 7.53
C GLU A 152 21.39 -9.03 8.79
N THR A 153 22.16 -7.93 8.90
CA THR A 153 23.10 -7.74 10.00
C THR A 153 22.47 -7.07 11.22
N ASN A 154 21.59 -6.08 11.02
CA ASN A 154 21.13 -5.16 12.08
C ASN A 154 19.65 -5.29 12.41
N VAL A 155 18.87 -6.00 11.58
CA VAL A 155 17.40 -6.07 11.74
C VAL A 155 16.96 -7.52 11.97
N GLU A 156 17.23 -8.40 11.01
CA GLU A 156 16.74 -9.80 11.02
C GLU A 156 17.06 -10.57 12.31
N PRO A 157 18.28 -10.48 12.90
CA PRO A 157 18.59 -11.22 14.12
C PRO A 157 17.76 -10.79 15.34
N PHE A 158 17.18 -9.59 15.32
CA PHE A 158 16.54 -8.95 16.48
C PHE A 158 15.02 -8.80 16.32
N VAL A 159 14.50 -8.93 15.10
CA VAL A 159 13.11 -8.58 14.78
C VAL A 159 12.08 -9.37 15.59
N GLY A 160 12.34 -10.66 15.85
CA GLY A 160 11.48 -11.49 16.68
C GLY A 160 11.41 -11.00 18.13
N GLU A 161 12.54 -10.59 18.70
CA GLU A 161 12.60 -10.00 20.05
C GLU A 161 11.84 -8.67 20.11
N TRP A 162 12.00 -7.82 19.09
CA TRP A 162 11.31 -6.54 19.01
C TRP A 162 9.80 -6.70 18.90
N ASP A 163 9.32 -7.68 18.13
CA ASP A 163 7.89 -7.96 18.05
C ASP A 163 7.32 -8.42 19.39
N GLU A 164 7.96 -9.37 20.08
CA GLU A 164 7.54 -9.83 21.41
C GLU A 164 7.53 -8.69 22.45
N LYS A 165 8.53 -7.80 22.40
CA LYS A 165 8.59 -6.60 23.25
C LYS A 165 7.69 -5.46 22.78
N LYS A 166 7.06 -5.59 21.61
CA LYS A 166 6.26 -4.55 20.94
C LYS A 166 7.05 -3.26 20.67
N GLU A 167 8.37 -3.34 20.52
CA GLU A 167 9.23 -2.17 20.40
C GLU A 167 10.48 -2.50 19.58
N VAL A 168 10.66 -1.76 18.49
CA VAL A 168 11.92 -1.74 17.73
C VAL A 168 12.91 -0.85 18.46
N ASP A 169 14.18 -1.24 18.48
CA ASP A 169 15.25 -0.41 19.01
C ASP A 169 15.24 1.00 18.35
N PRO A 170 15.15 2.09 19.13
CA PRO A 170 15.09 3.45 18.59
C PRO A 170 16.25 3.83 17.66
N SER A 171 17.43 3.24 17.86
CA SER A 171 18.60 3.47 17.01
C SER A 171 18.36 3.03 15.57
N ILE A 172 17.49 2.06 15.33
CA ILE A 172 17.19 1.58 13.97
C ILE A 172 16.50 2.65 13.15
N TYR A 173 15.58 3.41 13.75
CA TYR A 173 14.95 4.53 13.07
C TYR A 173 15.91 5.70 12.87
N LYS A 174 16.83 5.93 13.82
CA LYS A 174 17.90 6.89 13.62
C LYS A 174 18.77 6.51 12.42
N GLN A 175 19.13 5.24 12.29
CA GLN A 175 19.89 4.73 11.15
C GLN A 175 19.16 4.91 9.82
N MET A 176 17.82 4.78 9.77
CA MET A 176 17.04 5.11 8.57
C MET A 176 17.29 6.55 8.09
N GLY A 177 17.41 7.50 9.02
CA GLY A 177 17.76 8.89 8.69
C GLY A 177 19.23 9.06 8.33
N GLU A 178 20.15 8.48 9.11
CA GLU A 178 21.60 8.59 8.89
C GLU A 178 22.07 8.00 7.55
N ARG A 179 21.41 6.94 7.08
CA ARG A 179 21.62 6.29 5.78
C ARG A 179 20.90 7.01 4.63
N GLY A 180 20.14 8.08 4.91
CA GLY A 180 19.36 8.80 3.90
C GLY A 180 18.12 8.05 3.41
N TYR A 181 17.72 6.95 4.04
CA TYR A 181 16.58 6.14 3.60
C TYR A 181 15.25 6.89 3.73
N LEU A 182 15.06 7.68 4.79
CA LEU A 182 13.85 8.49 4.97
C LEU A 182 13.66 9.51 3.84
N ALA A 183 14.75 10.15 3.39
CA ALA A 183 14.69 11.10 2.28
C ALA A 183 14.30 10.46 0.94
N GLY A 184 14.57 9.17 0.78
CA GLY A 184 14.19 8.37 -0.39
C GLY A 184 12.74 7.86 -0.39
N LEU A 185 11.99 8.05 0.71
CA LEU A 185 10.64 7.48 0.96
C LEU A 185 9.52 8.54 0.93
N LEU A 186 9.67 9.59 0.12
CA LEU A 186 8.74 10.72 0.09
C LEU A 186 7.81 10.74 -1.14
N GLY A 187 7.99 9.84 -2.11
CA GLY A 187 7.24 9.85 -3.37
C GLY A 187 7.53 11.08 -4.26
N VAL A 188 8.67 11.74 -4.05
CA VAL A 188 9.14 12.92 -4.80
C VAL A 188 10.63 12.81 -5.09
N HIS A 189 11.19 13.75 -5.87
CA HIS A 189 12.63 13.86 -6.05
C HIS A 189 13.35 14.00 -4.70
N TYR A 190 14.54 13.37 -4.62
CA TYR A 190 15.32 13.31 -3.40
C TYR A 190 15.64 14.72 -2.85
N PRO A 191 15.22 15.06 -1.62
CA PRO A 191 15.18 16.45 -1.12
C PRO A 191 16.53 16.93 -0.55
N THR A 192 17.57 16.99 -1.37
CA THR A 192 18.94 17.35 -0.94
C THR A 192 19.07 18.74 -0.29
N GLN A 193 18.13 19.65 -0.53
CA GLN A 193 18.08 20.96 0.13
C GLN A 193 17.68 20.89 1.61
N TYR A 194 17.10 19.78 2.07
CA TYR A 194 16.60 19.61 3.44
C TYR A 194 17.39 18.58 4.26
N THR A 195 18.29 17.81 3.66
CA THR A 195 19.18 16.92 4.40
C THR A 195 20.53 16.76 3.69
N LYS A 196 21.57 16.53 4.48
CA LYS A 196 22.90 16.13 3.98
C LYS A 196 23.10 14.61 4.03
N ARG A 197 22.15 13.88 4.61
CA ARG A 197 22.19 12.41 4.67
C ARG A 197 21.65 11.89 3.35
N THR A 198 22.51 11.18 2.63
CA THR A 198 22.17 10.57 1.35
C THR A 198 22.47 9.08 1.42
N VAL A 199 21.74 8.31 0.64
CA VAL A 199 22.06 6.91 0.37
C VAL A 199 23.49 6.82 -0.17
N ALA A 200 24.25 5.83 0.29
CA ALA A 200 25.67 5.73 -0.06
C ALA A 200 25.88 5.20 -1.49
N SER A 201 25.07 4.22 -1.90
CA SER A 201 25.14 3.54 -3.19
C SER A 201 24.53 4.30 -4.37
N VAL A 202 23.74 5.36 -4.12
CA VAL A 202 22.97 6.05 -5.16
C VAL A 202 23.11 7.55 -5.01
N ASP A 203 23.57 8.23 -6.06
CA ASP A 203 23.56 9.69 -6.13
C ASP A 203 22.10 10.18 -6.12
N PRO A 204 21.74 11.16 -5.28
CA PRO A 204 20.38 11.70 -5.23
C PRO A 204 19.78 12.12 -6.59
N LYS A 205 20.62 12.50 -7.57
CA LYS A 205 20.17 12.88 -8.91
C LYS A 205 19.63 11.69 -9.73
N ASP A 206 20.10 10.48 -9.40
CA ASP A 206 19.75 9.22 -10.08
C ASP A 206 18.63 8.47 -9.34
N TRP A 207 18.10 9.05 -8.25
CA TRP A 207 17.00 8.48 -7.46
C TRP A 207 15.66 8.55 -8.21
N ASP A 208 14.97 7.41 -8.25
CA ASP A 208 13.63 7.29 -8.84
C ASP A 208 12.69 6.45 -7.93
N LEU A 209 11.45 6.24 -8.40
CA LEU A 209 10.43 5.50 -7.64
C LEU A 209 10.73 3.99 -7.53
N PHE A 210 11.58 3.42 -8.38
CA PHE A 210 12.00 2.03 -8.27
C PHE A 210 13.02 1.86 -7.14
N HIS A 211 13.88 2.86 -6.89
CA HIS A 211 14.73 2.90 -5.69
C HIS A 211 13.89 2.95 -4.40
N GLU A 212 12.86 3.81 -4.36
CA GLU A 212 11.93 3.89 -3.22
C GLU A 212 11.21 2.55 -2.98
N MET A 213 10.76 1.90 -4.06
CA MET A 213 10.13 0.57 -3.99
C MET A 213 11.10 -0.48 -3.42
N LEU A 214 12.36 -0.51 -3.87
CA LEU A 214 13.36 -1.46 -3.38
C LEU A 214 13.67 -1.26 -1.91
N LEU A 215 13.64 -0.02 -1.43
CA LEU A 215 13.78 0.25 -0.01
C LEU A 215 12.69 -0.45 0.80
N THR A 216 11.44 -0.36 0.35
CA THR A 216 10.32 -1.05 1.00
C THR A 216 10.42 -2.58 0.87
N ASP A 217 10.83 -3.08 -0.31
CA ASP A 217 10.97 -4.52 -0.58
C ASP A 217 12.04 -5.16 0.31
N GLU A 218 13.22 -4.55 0.38
CA GLU A 218 14.34 -5.05 1.18
C GLU A 218 14.07 -4.95 2.69
N LEU A 219 13.40 -3.90 3.18
CA LEU A 219 12.92 -3.86 4.57
C LEU A 219 11.94 -4.99 4.90
N SER A 220 11.12 -5.40 3.93
CA SER A 220 10.09 -6.42 4.12
C SER A 220 10.67 -7.83 4.30
N ARG A 221 11.95 -8.03 3.95
CA ARG A 221 12.65 -9.30 4.12
C ARG A 221 12.86 -9.72 5.55
N ALA A 222 12.85 -8.76 6.47
CA ALA A 222 12.83 -9.04 7.90
C ALA A 222 11.60 -9.86 8.35
N ALA A 223 10.64 -10.14 7.45
CA ALA A 223 9.47 -10.97 7.68
C ALA A 223 8.60 -10.51 8.86
N SER A 224 8.70 -9.22 9.22
CA SER A 224 7.90 -8.58 10.26
C SER A 224 7.21 -7.34 9.73
N GLY A 225 5.87 -7.43 9.61
CA GLY A 225 5.06 -6.25 9.34
C GLY A 225 5.11 -5.21 10.47
N GLY A 226 5.39 -5.64 11.71
CA GLY A 226 5.56 -4.74 12.85
C GLY A 226 6.75 -3.81 12.66
N PHE A 227 7.91 -4.38 12.30
CA PHE A 227 9.12 -3.63 11.98
C PHE A 227 8.93 -2.70 10.79
N VAL A 228 8.44 -3.20 9.66
CA VAL A 228 8.23 -2.38 8.45
C VAL A 228 7.31 -1.19 8.77
N TRP A 229 6.20 -1.43 9.47
CA TRP A 229 5.30 -0.34 9.84
C TRP A 229 5.89 0.58 10.91
N ASN A 230 6.82 0.11 11.74
CA ASN A 230 7.59 0.97 12.66
C ASN A 230 8.44 1.99 11.91
N VAL A 231 9.22 1.54 10.93
CA VAL A 231 10.22 2.39 10.27
C VAL A 231 9.66 3.24 9.14
N ILE A 232 8.65 2.75 8.41
CA ILE A 232 8.12 3.47 7.25
C ILE A 232 6.61 3.71 7.29
N GLY A 233 5.85 3.00 8.14
CA GLY A 233 4.39 3.00 8.11
C GLY A 233 3.74 4.32 8.51
N GLY A 234 4.23 5.01 9.53
CA GLY A 234 3.76 6.36 9.88
C GLY A 234 4.39 7.43 8.99
N PHE A 235 5.71 7.33 8.77
CA PHE A 235 6.49 8.30 8.00
C PHE A 235 6.01 8.42 6.55
N GLY A 236 5.90 7.29 5.83
CA GLY A 236 5.64 7.23 4.39
C GLY A 236 4.26 7.76 3.98
N ILE A 237 3.33 7.92 4.92
CA ILE A 237 2.02 8.54 4.68
C ILE A 237 1.85 9.88 5.41
N GLY A 238 2.55 10.07 6.53
CA GLY A 238 2.47 11.29 7.34
C GLY A 238 3.31 12.44 6.78
N CYS A 239 4.49 12.15 6.24
CA CYS A 239 5.44 13.16 5.75
C CYS A 239 5.09 13.74 4.37
N PRO A 240 4.63 12.95 3.37
CA PRO A 240 4.38 13.50 2.03
C PRO A 240 3.38 14.68 1.98
N PRO A 241 2.27 14.70 2.76
CA PRO A 241 1.38 15.87 2.80
C PRO A 241 2.08 17.14 3.30
N LEU A 242 2.98 17.04 4.27
CA LEU A 242 3.80 18.16 4.74
C LEU A 242 4.70 18.68 3.61
N VAL A 243 5.41 17.80 2.93
CA VAL A 243 6.33 18.18 1.83
C VAL A 243 5.58 18.85 0.68
N LYS A 244 4.40 18.33 0.34
CA LYS A 244 3.63 18.79 -0.81
C LYS A 244 2.80 20.05 -0.54
N PHE A 245 2.24 20.17 0.65
CA PHE A 245 1.23 21.19 0.96
C PHE A 245 1.56 22.08 2.16
N GLY A 246 2.65 21.80 2.87
CA GLY A 246 3.11 22.62 3.97
C GLY A 246 3.62 23.98 3.50
N GLN A 247 3.50 24.98 4.36
CA GLN A 247 4.10 26.28 4.10
C GLN A 247 5.63 26.16 4.14
N LYS A 248 6.32 26.92 3.27
CA LYS A 248 7.78 26.83 3.13
C LYS A 248 8.52 26.95 4.48
N ALA A 249 8.16 27.94 5.30
CA ALA A 249 8.78 28.14 6.61
C ALA A 249 8.54 26.96 7.59
N LEU A 250 7.39 26.30 7.50
CA LEU A 250 7.09 25.11 8.29
C LEU A 250 7.97 23.94 7.84
N VAL A 251 8.02 23.68 6.53
CA VAL A 251 8.82 22.61 5.94
C VAL A 251 10.31 22.79 6.28
N GLU A 252 10.86 23.99 6.07
CA GLU A 252 12.25 24.32 6.39
C GLU A 252 12.59 24.12 7.87
N ARG A 253 11.64 24.37 8.78
CA ARG A 253 11.85 24.24 10.22
C ARG A 253 11.92 22.79 10.68
N ILE A 254 11.07 21.90 10.14
CA ILE A 254 10.85 20.58 10.74
C ILE A 254 11.33 19.41 9.89
N LEU A 255 11.29 19.55 8.56
CA LEU A 255 11.61 18.43 7.66
C LEU A 255 13.05 17.93 7.85
N PRO A 256 14.08 18.78 8.03
CA PRO A 256 15.44 18.29 8.27
C PRO A 256 15.55 17.31 9.45
N GLY A 257 14.92 17.63 10.59
CA GLY A 257 14.94 16.75 11.77
C GLY A 257 14.17 15.44 11.56
N ILE A 258 13.15 15.44 10.72
CA ILE A 258 12.43 14.21 10.34
C ILE A 258 13.32 13.35 9.43
N LEU A 259 13.95 13.94 8.41
CA LEU A 259 14.79 13.21 7.45
C LEU A 259 16.06 12.66 8.08
N ASP A 260 16.60 13.35 9.09
CA ASP A 260 17.77 12.90 9.85
C ASP A 260 17.42 11.81 10.88
N GLY A 261 16.14 11.43 11.02
CA GLY A 261 15.66 10.39 11.93
C GLY A 261 15.57 10.83 13.40
N ASP A 262 15.73 12.12 13.70
CA ASP A 262 15.65 12.68 15.05
C ASP A 262 14.21 12.95 15.50
N LYS A 263 13.31 13.09 14.53
CA LYS A 263 11.89 13.35 14.75
C LYS A 263 11.02 12.41 13.94
N ARG A 264 9.88 12.05 14.50
CA ARG A 264 8.91 11.14 13.87
C ARG A 264 7.63 11.84 13.49
N ILE A 265 7.05 11.43 12.37
CA ILE A 265 5.78 11.92 11.86
C ILE A 265 4.85 10.76 11.50
N CYS A 266 3.55 10.91 11.76
CA CYS A 266 2.53 9.95 11.35
C CYS A 266 1.30 10.63 10.73
N LEU A 267 0.45 9.83 10.09
CA LEU A 267 -0.84 10.25 9.57
C LEU A 267 -1.97 9.89 10.55
N ALA A 268 -2.76 10.88 10.95
CA ALA A 268 -3.82 10.77 11.94
C ALA A 268 -5.20 11.13 11.34
N ILE A 269 -5.81 10.17 10.64
CA ILE A 269 -7.11 10.36 9.95
C ILE A 269 -8.25 9.68 10.71
N THR A 270 -8.15 8.35 10.81
CA THR A 270 -9.20 7.45 11.29
C THR A 270 -9.57 7.75 12.73
N GLU A 271 -10.87 7.65 13.02
CA GLU A 271 -11.47 7.83 14.34
C GLU A 271 -12.19 6.54 14.76
N PRO A 272 -12.56 6.38 16.04
CA PRO A 272 -13.35 5.23 16.48
C PRO A 272 -14.63 5.04 15.67
N ASP A 273 -15.30 6.14 15.31
CA ASP A 273 -16.58 6.14 14.59
C ASP A 273 -16.44 6.42 13.07
N ALA A 274 -15.23 6.73 12.58
CA ALA A 274 -14.99 7.08 11.18
C ALA A 274 -13.73 6.37 10.62
N GLY A 275 -13.96 5.19 10.03
CA GLY A 275 -12.95 4.40 9.30
C GLY A 275 -13.05 4.62 7.79
N SER A 276 -13.83 3.78 7.11
CA SER A 276 -14.07 3.91 5.66
C SER A 276 -14.82 5.20 5.30
N ASP A 277 -15.60 5.75 6.23
CA ASP A 277 -16.37 6.99 6.06
C ASP A 277 -15.65 8.19 6.70
N VAL A 278 -14.44 8.48 6.21
CA VAL A 278 -13.61 9.61 6.68
C VAL A 278 -14.36 10.95 6.55
N ALA A 279 -15.31 11.06 5.61
CA ALA A 279 -16.03 12.30 5.35
C ALA A 279 -16.88 12.76 6.54
N ASN A 280 -17.19 11.86 7.48
CA ASN A 280 -17.97 12.08 8.69
C ASN A 280 -17.15 12.08 9.99
N LEU A 281 -15.83 12.27 9.90
CA LEU A 281 -14.97 12.49 11.06
C LEU A 281 -15.48 13.65 11.97
N THR A 282 -15.27 13.55 13.27
CA THR A 282 -15.78 14.47 14.28
C THR A 282 -14.70 15.23 15.04
N CYS A 283 -13.43 14.83 14.95
CA CYS A 283 -12.32 15.61 15.50
C CYS A 283 -12.35 17.01 14.87
N GLU A 284 -12.55 18.03 15.70
CA GLU A 284 -12.81 19.39 15.26
C GLU A 284 -11.62 20.31 15.48
N ALA A 285 -11.55 21.36 14.67
CA ALA A 285 -10.58 22.43 14.78
C ALA A 285 -11.29 23.78 14.61
N LYS A 286 -11.51 24.48 15.73
CA LYS A 286 -12.16 25.80 15.76
C LYS A 286 -11.11 26.89 15.78
N LEU A 287 -11.31 27.96 15.01
CA LEU A 287 -10.38 29.08 15.04
C LEU A 287 -10.51 29.82 16.39
N SER A 288 -9.39 30.19 17.00
CA SER A 288 -9.36 31.04 18.19
C SER A 288 -9.92 32.43 17.88
N GLU A 289 -10.36 33.15 18.92
CA GLU A 289 -10.93 34.50 18.76
C GLU A 289 -9.99 35.48 18.07
N ASP A 290 -8.68 35.35 18.31
CA ASP A 290 -7.64 36.18 17.69
C ASP A 290 -7.25 35.74 16.26
N GLY A 291 -7.81 34.64 15.77
CA GLY A 291 -7.56 34.11 14.44
C GLY A 291 -6.19 33.46 14.24
N LYS A 292 -5.38 33.29 15.29
CA LYS A 292 -3.98 32.83 15.18
C LYS A 292 -3.80 31.34 15.35
N HIS A 293 -4.75 30.66 15.97
CA HIS A 293 -4.66 29.23 16.25
C HIS A 293 -5.95 28.51 15.89
N PHE A 294 -5.84 27.24 15.56
CA PHE A 294 -6.90 26.28 15.70
C PHE A 294 -6.86 25.67 17.10
N ILE A 295 -8.01 25.56 17.75
CA ILE A 295 -8.23 24.80 18.97
C ILE A 295 -8.80 23.44 18.54
N VAL A 296 -8.01 22.39 18.73
CA VAL A 296 -8.30 21.04 18.24
C VAL A 296 -8.81 20.16 19.38
N ASN A 297 -9.94 19.50 19.15
CA ASN A 297 -10.56 18.57 20.09
C ASN A 297 -11.02 17.30 19.36
N GLY A 298 -10.81 16.13 19.96
CA GLY A 298 -11.30 14.85 19.45
C GLY A 298 -10.29 13.73 19.58
N GLU A 299 -10.54 12.63 18.87
CA GLU A 299 -9.73 11.43 19.00
C GLU A 299 -9.43 10.77 17.65
N LYS A 300 -8.32 10.04 17.61
CA LYS A 300 -7.85 9.27 16.46
C LYS A 300 -7.52 7.85 16.90
N LYS A 301 -7.73 6.90 16.00
CA LYS A 301 -7.58 5.46 16.25
C LYS A 301 -6.84 4.81 15.10
N TRP A 302 -6.09 3.75 15.41
CA TRP A 302 -5.25 3.00 14.45
C TRP A 302 -4.07 3.81 13.92
N ILE A 303 -3.53 4.73 14.71
CA ILE A 303 -2.45 5.62 14.24
C ILE A 303 -1.10 4.92 14.41
N THR A 304 -0.57 4.40 13.31
CA THR A 304 0.76 3.79 13.24
C THR A 304 1.84 4.79 13.67
N ASN A 305 2.78 4.34 14.51
CA ASN A 305 3.85 5.12 15.15
C ASN A 305 3.40 6.24 16.10
N GLY A 306 2.10 6.48 16.27
CA GLY A 306 1.59 7.63 17.01
C GLY A 306 2.18 7.77 18.41
N ILE A 307 2.51 6.66 19.08
CA ILE A 307 3.12 6.63 20.43
C ILE A 307 4.50 7.31 20.49
N TRP A 308 5.24 7.36 19.38
CA TRP A 308 6.59 7.95 19.31
C TRP A 308 6.66 9.23 18.48
N CYS A 309 5.60 9.57 17.74
CA CYS A 309 5.64 10.72 16.83
C CYS A 309 5.69 12.07 17.57
N ASP A 310 6.49 12.97 17.03
CA ASP A 310 6.54 14.39 17.40
C ASP A 310 5.51 15.20 16.60
N TYR A 311 5.16 14.73 15.40
CA TYR A 311 4.26 15.42 14.47
C TYR A 311 3.13 14.52 13.99
N PHE A 312 1.92 15.06 13.93
CA PHE A 312 0.71 14.37 13.48
C PHE A 312 0.08 15.11 12.32
N THR A 313 0.18 14.56 11.11
CA THR A 313 -0.59 15.03 9.95
C THR A 313 -2.04 14.59 10.13
N THR A 314 -2.90 15.51 10.57
CA THR A 314 -4.20 15.18 11.17
C THR A 314 -5.36 15.73 10.36
N ALA A 315 -6.32 14.88 10.01
CA ALA A 315 -7.58 15.34 9.42
C ALA A 315 -8.53 15.84 10.49
N VAL A 316 -9.06 17.05 10.31
CA VAL A 316 -9.92 17.72 11.27
C VAL A 316 -11.09 18.41 10.57
N ARG A 317 -12.21 18.53 11.28
CA ARG A 317 -13.41 19.28 10.89
C ARG A 317 -13.18 20.76 11.16
N THR A 318 -13.04 21.56 10.10
CA THR A 318 -12.92 23.04 10.18
C THR A 318 -14.12 23.78 9.58
N GLY A 319 -15.04 23.03 8.96
CA GLY A 319 -16.25 23.53 8.31
C GLY A 319 -17.44 22.64 8.59
N GLY A 320 -18.40 22.62 7.66
CA GLY A 320 -19.62 21.82 7.77
C GLY A 320 -19.43 20.30 7.58
N PRO A 321 -20.53 19.54 7.52
CA PRO A 321 -20.48 18.10 7.29
C PRO A 321 -19.93 17.74 5.90
N GLY A 322 -19.45 16.50 5.75
CA GLY A 322 -18.93 15.94 4.50
C GLY A 322 -17.51 16.39 4.14
N MET A 323 -17.05 15.97 2.96
CA MET A 323 -15.65 16.16 2.53
C MET A 323 -15.20 17.63 2.48
N ASN A 324 -16.12 18.53 2.13
CA ASN A 324 -15.85 19.97 1.97
C ASN A 324 -15.78 20.73 3.31
N GLY A 325 -15.78 20.04 4.46
CA GLY A 325 -15.54 20.65 5.76
C GLY A 325 -14.29 20.14 6.47
N VAL A 326 -13.49 19.30 5.79
CA VAL A 326 -12.28 18.69 6.35
C VAL A 326 -11.04 19.46 5.90
N SER A 327 -10.11 19.66 6.82
CA SER A 327 -8.75 20.19 6.57
C SER A 327 -7.70 19.22 7.08
N LEU A 328 -6.46 19.37 6.61
CA LEU A 328 -5.29 18.74 7.21
C LEU A 328 -4.50 19.76 8.01
N LEU A 329 -4.25 19.47 9.28
CA LEU A 329 -3.36 20.25 10.15
C LEU A 329 -2.14 19.40 10.51
N LEU A 330 -0.96 20.03 10.57
CA LEU A 330 0.18 19.42 11.23
C LEU A 330 0.15 19.79 12.72
N ILE A 331 -0.18 18.83 13.56
CA ILE A 331 -0.22 19.01 15.01
C ILE A 331 1.12 18.57 15.59
N GLU A 332 1.77 19.42 16.38
CA GLU A 332 2.98 19.05 17.12
C GLU A 332 2.58 18.42 18.47
N ARG A 333 3.31 17.39 18.91
CA ARG A 333 3.13 16.80 20.24
C ARG A 333 3.39 17.86 21.31
N GLY A 334 2.46 17.99 22.26
CA GLY A 334 2.54 18.98 23.32
C GLY A 334 1.36 18.90 24.28
N PRO A 335 1.10 19.97 25.05
CA PRO A 335 -0.04 20.05 25.95
C PRO A 335 -1.36 19.71 25.23
N GLY A 336 -2.20 18.90 25.87
CA GLY A 336 -3.48 18.44 25.31
C GLY A 336 -3.38 17.25 24.35
N VAL A 337 -2.17 16.78 23.99
CA VAL A 337 -1.99 15.57 23.17
C VAL A 337 -1.68 14.37 24.07
N THR A 338 -2.61 13.43 24.16
CA THR A 338 -2.41 12.17 24.88
C THR A 338 -2.38 10.99 23.91
N THR A 339 -1.48 10.04 24.14
CA THR A 339 -1.36 8.84 23.29
C THR A 339 -1.36 7.57 24.11
N ARG A 340 -2.11 6.57 23.66
CA ARG A 340 -2.18 5.25 24.30
C ARG A 340 -2.03 4.14 23.26
N ARG A 341 -1.06 3.25 23.49
CA ARG A 341 -0.82 2.11 22.61
C ARG A 341 -2.01 1.15 22.56
N MET A 342 -2.21 0.53 21.40
CA MET A 342 -3.25 -0.47 21.14
C MET A 342 -2.65 -1.88 21.12
N ASP A 343 -3.31 -2.83 21.79
CA ASP A 343 -3.03 -4.25 21.63
C ASP A 343 -3.71 -4.77 20.35
N CYS A 344 -2.90 -5.15 19.37
CA CYS A 344 -3.33 -5.63 18.07
C CYS A 344 -3.06 -7.12 17.92
N GLN A 345 -3.77 -7.80 17.02
CA GLN A 345 -3.55 -9.23 16.76
C GLN A 345 -2.15 -9.53 16.16
N GLY A 346 -1.56 -8.55 15.46
CA GLY A 346 -0.22 -8.64 14.89
C GLY A 346 0.40 -7.24 14.76
N VAL A 347 1.50 -7.14 14.00
CA VAL A 347 2.29 -5.90 13.80
C VAL A 347 2.64 -5.20 15.11
N TRP A 348 2.98 -5.98 16.15
CA TRP A 348 3.05 -5.51 17.52
C TRP A 348 4.06 -4.38 17.74
N SER A 349 5.19 -4.44 17.06
CA SER A 349 6.24 -3.43 17.14
C SER A 349 5.97 -2.15 16.33
N SER A 350 4.84 -2.03 15.62
CA SER A 350 4.50 -0.85 14.79
C SER A 350 4.02 0.38 15.59
N GLY A 351 3.65 0.20 16.87
CA GLY A 351 3.19 1.28 17.73
C GLY A 351 1.83 1.86 17.35
N THR A 352 0.89 1.03 16.92
CA THR A 352 -0.51 1.41 16.70
C THR A 352 -1.11 2.09 17.94
N THR A 353 -1.70 3.27 17.74
CA THR A 353 -1.99 4.20 18.84
C THR A 353 -3.39 4.82 18.75
N TYR A 354 -4.03 4.98 19.92
CA TYR A 354 -5.09 5.97 20.14
C TYR A 354 -4.47 7.32 20.47
N ILE A 355 -4.98 8.38 19.86
CA ILE A 355 -4.57 9.75 20.13
C ILE A 355 -5.79 10.54 20.58
N THR A 356 -5.66 11.30 21.65
CA THR A 356 -6.67 12.25 22.12
C THR A 356 -6.09 13.65 22.05
N PHE A 357 -6.87 14.58 21.51
CA PHE A 357 -6.59 16.00 21.46
C PHE A 357 -7.61 16.71 22.36
N GLU A 358 -7.12 17.42 23.37
CA GLU A 358 -7.91 18.22 24.32
C GLU A 358 -7.40 19.66 24.32
N ASP A 359 -8.17 20.58 23.73
CA ASP A 359 -7.87 22.01 23.60
C ASP A 359 -6.45 22.32 23.05
N VAL A 360 -6.00 21.50 22.10
CA VAL A 360 -4.66 21.64 21.52
C VAL A 360 -4.62 22.88 20.64
N LYS A 361 -3.72 23.82 20.97
CA LYS A 361 -3.49 25.05 20.20
C LYS A 361 -2.52 24.79 19.06
N VAL A 362 -3.01 24.86 17.83
CA VAL A 362 -2.23 24.63 16.61
C VAL A 362 -2.16 25.93 15.82
N PRO A 363 -0.97 26.48 15.52
CA PRO A 363 -0.86 27.70 14.74
C PRO A 363 -1.52 27.59 13.37
N VAL A 364 -2.12 28.65 12.85
CA VAL A 364 -2.80 28.62 11.53
C VAL A 364 -1.82 28.33 10.38
N GLU A 365 -0.54 28.63 10.55
CA GLU A 365 0.52 28.31 9.60
C GLU A 365 0.80 26.80 9.48
N ASN A 366 0.33 26.00 10.44
CA ASN A 366 0.41 24.53 10.39
C ASN A 366 -0.72 23.89 9.56
N LEU A 367 -1.60 24.69 8.94
CA LEU A 367 -2.54 24.21 7.94
C LEU A 367 -1.79 23.70 6.70
N LEU A 368 -2.03 22.44 6.34
CA LEU A 368 -1.47 21.83 5.14
C LEU A 368 -2.45 22.03 3.99
N GLY A 369 -2.05 22.85 3.01
CA GLY A 369 -2.88 23.22 1.88
C GLY A 369 -3.94 24.27 2.24
N LYS A 370 -5.16 24.09 1.73
CA LYS A 370 -6.25 25.07 1.91
C LYS A 370 -7.29 24.55 2.90
N LYS A 371 -7.83 25.47 3.72
CA LYS A 371 -8.93 25.18 4.64
C LYS A 371 -10.08 24.54 3.85
N ASN A 372 -10.68 23.50 4.42
CA ASN A 372 -11.81 22.74 3.87
C ASN A 372 -11.48 21.96 2.58
N GLN A 373 -10.20 21.75 2.26
CA GLN A 373 -9.75 20.98 1.09
C GLN A 373 -8.88 19.77 1.48
N GLY A 374 -9.01 19.24 2.70
CA GLY A 374 -8.19 18.14 3.22
C GLY A 374 -8.40 16.78 2.54
N PHE A 375 -9.44 16.64 1.69
CA PHE A 375 -9.72 15.42 0.93
C PHE A 375 -9.02 15.35 -0.44
N ARG A 376 -8.34 16.41 -0.87
CA ARG A 376 -7.76 16.53 -2.21
C ARG A 376 -6.33 16.00 -2.31
#